data_AF-E2B402-F1
#
_entry.id   AF-E2B402-F1
#
_cell.length_a   1.000
_cell.length_b   1.000
_cell.length_c   1.000
_cell.angle_alpha   90.00
_cell.angle_beta   90.00
_cell.angle_gamma   90.00
#
_symmetry.space_group_name_H-M   'P 1'
#
loop_
_entity.id
_entity.type
_entity.pdbx_description
1 polymer ?
#
loop_
_entity_poly.entity_id
_entity_poly.type
_entity_poly.pdbx_seq_one_letter_code
_entity_poly.pdbx_strand_id
1 'polypeptide(L)'
;MKELQENLLNKVDLGSDDNRRWSNVYYDMPARMGKVNNVDKFDAQYFDISPEEAHVTDPMCRMLLEHTYEAIIDAGVNPKELRGTKIGVFIGSCYSHTINQILYHKTQVQCLMMLGI
;
A
#
# COMPACT_ATOMS: atom_id res chain seq x y z
N MET A 1 -9.74 7.63 6.59
CA MET A 1 -9.59 7.75 8.08
C MET A 1 -10.90 7.70 8.87
N LYS A 2 -12.00 8.32 8.43
CA LYS A 2 -13.27 8.36 9.20
C LYS A 2 -13.83 6.98 9.56
N GLU A 3 -13.80 6.03 8.62
CA GLU A 3 -14.27 4.65 8.84
C GLU A 3 -13.52 3.95 9.98
N LEU A 4 -12.18 4.05 10.02
CA LEU A 4 -11.38 3.46 11.09
C LEU A 4 -11.72 4.09 12.45
N GLN A 5 -11.86 5.41 12.49
CA GLN A 5 -12.23 6.13 13.72
C GLN A 5 -13.59 5.68 14.25
N GLU A 6 -14.59 5.58 13.38
CA GLU A 6 -15.93 5.12 13.73
C GLU A 6 -15.91 3.68 14.25
N ASN A 7 -15.20 2.78 13.56
CA ASN A 7 -15.04 1.39 13.98
C ASN A 7 -14.40 1.28 15.38
N LEU A 8 -13.39 2.10 15.67
CA LEU A 8 -12.75 2.14 16.99
C LEU A 8 -13.70 2.66 18.08
N LEU A 9 -14.44 3.74 17.82
CA LEU A 9 -15.41 4.31 18.76
C LEU A 9 -16.54 3.32 19.07
N ASN A 10 -16.97 2.56 18.07
CA ASN A 10 -18.02 1.55 18.18
C ASN A 10 -17.49 0.17 18.62
N LYS A 11 -16.18 0.03 18.90
CA LYS A 11 -15.53 -1.23 19.30
C LYS A 11 -15.79 -2.38 18.32
N VAL A 12 -15.85 -2.06 17.03
CA VAL A 12 -16.06 -3.04 15.96
C VAL A 12 -14.78 -3.85 15.78
N ASP A 13 -14.91 -5.18 15.85
CA ASP A 13 -13.81 -6.08 15.52
C ASP A 13 -13.67 -6.23 14.00
N LEU A 14 -12.56 -5.73 13.46
CA LEU A 14 -12.24 -5.76 12.03
C LEU A 14 -11.56 -7.07 11.58
N GLY A 15 -11.33 -8.01 12.50
CA GLY A 15 -10.85 -9.35 12.19
C GLY A 15 -11.88 -10.14 11.39
N SER A 16 -11.44 -10.79 10.32
CA SER A 16 -12.30 -11.64 9.48
C SER A 16 -11.63 -12.98 9.20
N ASP A 17 -12.45 -14.03 9.10
CA ASP A 17 -12.11 -15.40 8.71
C ASP A 17 -12.39 -15.72 7.23
N ASP A 18 -12.69 -14.68 6.45
CA ASP A 18 -12.90 -14.81 5.01
C ASP A 18 -11.62 -15.26 4.25
N ASN A 19 -11.83 -15.81 3.06
CA ASN A 19 -10.76 -16.30 2.19
C ASN A 19 -10.20 -15.23 1.23
N ARG A 20 -10.29 -13.92 1.55
CA ARG A 20 -9.86 -12.85 0.62
C ARG A 20 -8.37 -12.88 0.27
N ARG A 21 -7.54 -13.49 1.12
CA ARG A 21 -6.08 -13.58 0.93
C ARG A 21 -5.61 -14.98 0.56
N TRP A 22 -6.13 -16.00 1.22
CA TRP A 22 -5.89 -17.41 0.94
C TRP A 22 -7.14 -18.19 1.32
N SER A 23 -7.32 -19.37 0.71
CA SER A 23 -8.27 -20.35 1.23
C SER A 23 -7.74 -20.91 2.55
N ASN A 24 -8.64 -21.22 3.50
CA ASN A 24 -8.34 -21.85 4.79
C ASN A 24 -7.78 -23.30 4.64
N VAL A 25 -6.65 -23.46 3.95
CA VAL A 25 -6.00 -24.76 3.68
C VAL A 25 -4.80 -25.01 4.61
N TYR A 26 -4.32 -23.97 5.29
CA TYR A 26 -3.18 -24.09 6.21
C TYR A 26 -3.68 -24.36 7.63
N TYR A 27 -3.54 -25.62 8.06
CA TYR A 27 -4.05 -26.15 9.32
C TYR A 27 -3.53 -25.42 10.57
N ASP A 28 -2.34 -24.81 10.49
CA ASP A 28 -1.68 -24.15 11.63
C ASP A 28 -1.85 -22.63 11.65
N MET A 29 -2.54 -22.04 10.65
CA MET A 29 -2.75 -20.59 10.62
C MET A 29 -4.04 -20.20 11.36
N PRO A 30 -4.00 -19.14 12.19
CA PRO A 30 -5.21 -18.56 12.76
C PRO A 30 -6.20 -18.16 11.65
N ALA A 31 -7.45 -18.60 11.78
CA ALA A 31 -8.49 -18.29 10.80
C ALA A 31 -8.79 -16.78 10.73
N ARG A 32 -8.76 -16.07 11.86
CA ARG A 32 -9.04 -14.62 11.93
C ARG A 32 -7.79 -13.78 11.74
N MET A 33 -7.91 -12.76 10.90
CA MET A 33 -6.87 -11.74 10.71
C MET A 33 -7.48 -10.39 10.28
N GLY A 34 -6.75 -9.31 10.53
CA GLY A 34 -7.05 -7.99 9.97
C GLY A 34 -6.66 -7.94 8.48
N LYS A 35 -7.58 -7.48 7.64
CA LYS A 35 -7.39 -7.39 6.18
C LYS A 35 -7.68 -5.98 5.72
N VAL A 36 -6.71 -5.38 5.03
CA VAL A 36 -6.90 -4.10 4.34
C VAL A 36 -7.81 -4.31 3.12
N ASN A 37 -8.76 -3.40 2.95
CA ASN A 37 -9.70 -3.40 1.83
C ASN A 37 -9.06 -2.80 0.57
N ASN A 38 -9.58 -3.15 -0.61
CA ASN A 38 -9.27 -2.47 -1.88
C ASN A 38 -7.78 -2.38 -2.24
N VAL A 39 -6.97 -3.38 -1.86
CA VAL A 39 -5.52 -3.39 -2.13
C VAL A 39 -5.16 -3.45 -3.62
N ASP A 40 -6.15 -3.73 -4.47
CA ASP A 40 -6.08 -3.71 -5.94
C ASP A 40 -6.24 -2.30 -6.53
N LYS A 41 -6.75 -1.34 -5.77
CA LYS A 41 -7.02 0.03 -6.25
C LYS A 41 -5.77 0.89 -6.22
N PHE A 42 -5.61 1.70 -7.27
CA PHE A 42 -4.58 2.71 -7.39
C PHE A 42 -4.88 3.68 -8.54
N ASP A 43 -4.79 4.99 -8.33
CA ASP A 43 -4.88 6.00 -9.39
C ASP A 43 -3.52 6.21 -10.09
N ALA A 44 -3.17 5.28 -10.98
CA ALA A 44 -1.88 5.31 -11.67
C ALA A 44 -1.66 6.57 -12.53
N GLN A 45 -2.72 7.08 -13.16
CA GLN A 45 -2.64 8.26 -14.02
C GLN A 45 -2.30 9.51 -13.21
N TYR A 46 -2.86 9.65 -12.00
CA TYR A 46 -2.56 10.78 -11.14
C TYR A 46 -1.07 10.86 -10.74
N PHE A 47 -0.42 9.71 -10.57
CA PHE A 47 0.99 9.60 -10.19
C PHE A 47 1.95 9.48 -11.38
N ASP A 48 1.47 9.68 -12.61
CA ASP A 48 2.27 9.52 -13.85
C ASP A 48 2.91 8.12 -13.98
N ILE A 49 2.24 7.08 -13.49
CA ILE A 49 2.69 5.67 -13.56
C ILE A 49 1.92 4.95 -14.67
N SER A 50 2.62 4.21 -15.54
CA SER A 50 1.95 3.45 -16.60
C SER A 50 1.12 2.27 -16.04
N PRO A 51 0.06 1.81 -16.74
CA PRO A 51 -0.72 0.66 -16.28
C PRO A 51 0.13 -0.60 -16.05
N GLU A 52 1.11 -0.84 -16.92
CA GLU A 52 2.02 -1.99 -16.80
C GLU A 52 2.89 -1.90 -15.53
N GLU A 53 3.45 -0.73 -15.24
CA GLU A 53 4.20 -0.47 -14.01
C GLU A 53 3.30 -0.57 -12.77
N ALA A 54 2.10 -0.02 -12.84
CA ALA A 54 1.14 -0.08 -11.74
C ALA A 54 0.73 -1.53 -11.41
N HIS A 55 0.67 -2.42 -12.40
CA HIS A 55 0.35 -3.83 -12.22
C HIS A 55 1.43 -4.62 -11.46
N VAL A 56 2.70 -4.27 -11.66
CA VAL A 56 3.84 -4.95 -11.02
C VAL A 56 4.30 -4.24 -9.73
N THR A 57 3.82 -3.03 -9.48
CA THR A 57 4.14 -2.26 -8.26
C THR A 57 3.53 -2.92 -7.02
N ASP A 58 4.32 -3.02 -5.95
CA ASP A 58 3.87 -3.56 -4.66
C ASP A 58 2.64 -2.79 -4.15
N PRO A 59 1.55 -3.48 -3.76
CA PRO A 59 0.34 -2.84 -3.24
C PRO A 59 0.61 -1.87 -2.08
N MET A 60 1.60 -2.15 -1.22
CA MET A 60 1.95 -1.25 -0.13
C MET A 60 2.53 0.07 -0.64
N CYS A 61 3.31 0.05 -1.73
CA CYS A 61 3.84 1.26 -2.35
C CYS A 61 2.72 2.10 -2.98
N ARG A 62 1.79 1.46 -3.71
CA ARG A 62 0.63 2.14 -4.31
C ARG A 62 -0.23 2.84 -3.27
N MET A 63 -0.58 2.12 -2.20
CA MET A 63 -1.33 2.69 -1.09
C MET A 63 -0.56 3.81 -0.40
N LEU A 64 0.75 3.66 -0.19
CA LEU A 64 1.57 4.68 0.47
C LEU A 64 1.55 6.00 -0.30
N LEU A 65 1.61 5.97 -1.64
CA LEU A 65 1.54 7.16 -2.48
C LEU A 65 0.22 7.92 -2.27
N GLU A 66 -0.90 7.22 -2.33
CA GLU A 66 -2.23 7.81 -2.12
C GLU A 66 -2.38 8.37 -0.70
N HIS A 67 -2.05 7.59 0.32
CA HIS A 67 -2.22 8.00 1.72
C HIS A 67 -1.28 9.14 2.11
N THR A 68 -0.08 9.21 1.51
CA THR A 68 0.84 10.35 1.70
C THR A 68 0.24 11.61 1.10
N TYR A 69 -0.34 11.51 -0.10
CA TYR A 69 -1.01 12.64 -0.74
C TYR A 69 -2.23 13.12 0.06
N GLU A 70 -3.08 12.20 0.52
CA GLU A 70 -4.22 12.49 1.39
C GLU A 70 -3.77 13.18 2.68
N ALA A 71 -2.70 12.70 3.33
CA ALA A 71 -2.18 13.29 4.55
C ALA A 71 -1.66 14.72 4.36
N ILE A 72 -1.02 15.01 3.23
CA ILE A 72 -0.57 16.37 2.91
C ILE A 72 -1.77 17.32 2.75
N ILE A 73 -2.81 16.89 2.03
CA ILE A 73 -4.04 17.69 1.86
C ILE A 73 -4.78 17.87 3.18
N ASP A 74 -4.89 16.81 3.99
CA ASP A 74 -5.54 16.84 5.30
C ASP A 74 -4.86 17.84 6.24
N ALA A 75 -3.53 17.98 6.14
CA ALA A 75 -2.76 19.01 6.84
C ALA A 75 -2.99 20.44 6.31
N GLY A 76 -3.78 20.62 5.25
CA GLY A 76 -4.02 21.92 4.61
C GLY A 76 -2.85 22.43 3.78
N VAL A 77 -1.89 21.57 3.45
CA VAL A 77 -0.68 21.92 2.71
C VAL A 77 -0.88 21.63 1.22
N ASN A 78 -0.46 22.56 0.35
CA ASN A 78 -0.47 22.31 -1.08
C ASN A 78 0.75 21.44 -1.46
N PRO A 79 0.57 20.23 -2.04
CA PRO A 79 1.67 19.35 -2.43
C PRO A 79 2.69 20.00 -3.38
N LYS A 80 2.27 21.01 -4.15
CA LYS A 80 3.17 21.75 -5.06
C LYS A 80 4.20 22.60 -4.31
N GLU A 81 3.89 23.07 -3.10
CA GLU A 81 4.79 23.88 -2.27
C GLU A 81 5.93 23.05 -1.69
N LEU A 82 5.73 21.73 -1.56
CA LEU A 82 6.73 20.80 -1.04
C LEU A 82 7.78 20.42 -2.10
N ARG A 83 7.46 20.57 -3.40
CA ARG A 83 8.37 20.24 -4.49
C ARG A 83 9.63 21.11 -4.45
N GLY A 84 10.80 20.48 -4.50
CA GLY A 84 12.10 21.16 -4.49
C GLY A 84 12.55 21.68 -3.12
N THR A 85 11.79 21.41 -2.07
CA THR A 85 12.17 21.74 -0.69
C THR A 85 12.96 20.60 -0.04
N LYS A 86 13.61 20.89 1.10
CA LYS A 86 14.39 19.89 1.85
C LYS A 86 13.49 19.11 2.81
N ILE A 87 12.63 18.25 2.26
CA ILE A 87 11.76 17.36 3.05
C ILE A 87 12.36 15.96 3.08
N GLY A 88 12.47 15.40 4.29
CA GLY A 88 12.83 14.00 4.49
C GLY A 88 11.61 13.10 4.46
N VAL A 89 11.76 11.91 3.87
CA VAL A 89 10.74 10.84 3.88
C VAL A 89 11.31 9.64 4.62
N PHE A 90 10.59 9.16 5.63
CA PHE A 90 10.97 7.99 6.42
C PHE A 90 9.85 6.96 6.36
N ILE A 91 10.18 5.73 5.93
CA ILE A 91 9.21 4.65 5.75
C ILE A 91 9.66 3.44 6.57
N GLY A 92 8.79 2.97 7.46
CA GLY A 92 8.98 1.71 8.16
C GLY A 92 8.39 0.56 7.33
N SER A 93 9.23 -0.38 6.90
CA SER A 93 8.79 -1.60 6.20
C SER A 93 9.57 -2.81 6.69
N CYS A 94 8.88 -3.93 6.84
CA CYS A 94 9.45 -5.21 7.28
C CYS A 94 9.27 -6.34 6.26
N TYR A 95 8.55 -6.10 5.17
CA TYR A 95 8.24 -7.09 4.15
C TYR A 95 7.96 -6.39 2.82
N SER A 96 8.34 -7.02 1.70
CA SER A 96 7.85 -6.65 0.37
C SER A 96 7.41 -7.91 -0.34
N HIS A 97 6.16 -7.93 -0.78
CA HIS A 97 5.61 -9.08 -1.48
C HIS A 97 6.18 -9.18 -2.89
N THR A 98 6.30 -8.04 -3.57
CA THR A 98 6.78 -7.96 -4.95
C THR A 98 8.24 -8.37 -5.08
N ILE A 99 9.13 -7.95 -4.17
CA ILE A 99 10.54 -8.35 -4.20
C ILE A 99 10.69 -9.87 -4.06
N ASN A 100 9.88 -10.51 -3.20
CA ASN A 100 9.88 -11.96 -3.09
C ASN A 100 9.41 -12.62 -4.39
N GLN A 101 8.32 -12.14 -4.99
CA GLN A 101 7.86 -12.70 -6.27
C GLN A 101 8.89 -12.53 -7.41
N ILE A 102 9.56 -11.38 -7.51
CA ILE A 102 10.58 -11.12 -8.54
C ILE A 102 11.85 -11.96 -8.30
N LEU A 103 12.28 -12.14 -7.04
CA LEU A 103 13.44 -12.99 -6.73
C LEU A 103 13.17 -14.47 -7.03
N TYR A 104 11.95 -14.96 -6.73
CA TYR A 104 11.61 -16.38 -6.90
C TYR A 104 11.09 -16.71 -8.31
N HIS A 105 10.47 -15.76 -9.01
CA HIS A 105 10.05 -15.89 -10.40
C HIS A 105 10.80 -14.86 -11.23
N LYS A 106 11.90 -15.30 -11.88
CA LYS A 106 12.62 -14.53 -12.91
C LYS A 106 11.62 -13.89 -13.88
N THR A 107 11.31 -12.61 -13.71
CA THR A 107 10.62 -11.83 -14.72
C THR A 107 11.31 -10.49 -14.79
N GLN A 108 11.81 -10.20 -15.98
CA GLN A 108 12.64 -9.07 -16.34
C GLN A 108 11.77 -7.80 -16.29
N VAL A 109 11.63 -7.20 -15.11
CA VAL A 109 10.89 -5.95 -14.94
C VAL A 109 11.83 -4.90 -14.38
N GLN A 110 12.15 -3.94 -15.23
CA GLN A 110 13.05 -2.83 -14.97
C GLN A 110 12.28 -1.71 -14.27
N CYS A 111 11.87 -1.91 -13.02
CA CYS A 111 11.22 -0.85 -12.23
C CYS A 111 11.70 -0.83 -10.77
N LEU A 112 13.01 -1.06 -10.54
CA LEU A 112 13.65 -0.89 -9.24
C LEU A 112 14.46 0.41 -9.14
N MET A 113 14.00 1.49 -9.78
CA MET A 113 14.69 2.79 -9.78
C MET A 113 13.80 3.99 -9.40
N MET A 114 12.73 3.79 -8.63
CA MET A 114 11.93 4.92 -8.11
C MET A 114 12.22 5.34 -6.66
N LEU A 115 13.21 4.71 -6.01
CA LEU A 115 13.79 5.23 -4.78
C LEU A 115 15.31 5.35 -4.93
N GLY A 116 15.70 6.07 -5.99
CA GLY A 116 17.00 6.69 -6.07
C GLY A 116 17.10 7.78 -5.00
N ILE A 117 18.16 7.69 -4.21
CA ILE A 117 18.73 8.79 -3.45
C ILE A 117 18.99 9.97 -4.39
#